data_AF-S4NTW4-F1
#
_entry.id   AF-S4NTW4-F1
#
_cell.length_a   1.000
_cell.length_b   1.000
_cell.length_c   1.000
_cell.angle_alpha   90.00
_cell.angle_beta   90.00
_cell.angle_gamma   90.00
#
_symmetry.space_group_name_H-M   'P 1'
#
loop_
_entity.id
_entity.type
_entity.pdbx_description
1 polymer ?
#
loop_
_entity_poly.entity_id
_entity_poly.type
_entity_poly.pdbx_seq_one_letter_code
_entity_poly.pdbx_strand_id
1 'polypeptide(L)' 'HFCKFGKIVNIQVCYEGDQEGALITFSNPTEANVAYKSTEAVLNNRFIKVFWHNPENKQENTAPGGQQAHKPMDRN' A
#
# COMPACT_ATOMS: atom_id res chain seq x y z
N HIS A 1 8.96 12.73 -1.26
CA HIS A 1 8.51 11.69 -2.21
C HIS A 1 6.99 11.58 -2.22
N PHE A 2 6.36 11.06 -1.16
CA PHE A 2 4.91 10.87 -1.10
C PHE A 2 4.06 12.15 -1.06
N CYS A 3 4.62 13.29 -0.61
CA CYS A 3 3.90 14.57 -0.58
C CYS A 3 3.43 15.06 -1.97
N LYS A 4 3.99 14.53 -3.06
CA LYS A 4 3.58 14.89 -4.43
C LYS A 4 2.20 14.35 -4.80
N PHE A 5 1.72 13.33 -4.09
CA PHE A 5 0.45 12.66 -4.38
C PHE A 5 -0.73 13.25 -3.60
N GLY A 6 -0.46 14.11 -2.61
CA GLY A 6 -1.50 14.73 -1.79
C GLY A 6 -1.02 15.18 -0.42
N LYS A 7 -1.96 15.68 0.39
CA LYS A 7 -1.67 16.16 1.74
C LYS A 7 -1.53 14.98 2.70
N ILE A 8 -0.33 14.79 3.23
CA ILE A 8 -0.07 13.82 4.29
C ILE A 8 -0.52 14.41 5.63
N VAL A 9 -1.28 13.64 6.40
CA VAL A 9 -1.77 14.03 7.72
C VAL A 9 -1.03 13.33 8.85
N ASN A 10 -0.44 12.17 8.60
CA ASN A 10 0.34 11.44 9.59
C ASN A 10 1.42 10.57 8.94
N ILE A 11 2.56 10.43 9.62
CA ILE A 11 3.65 9.54 9.24
C ILE A 11 4.13 8.84 10.51
N GLN A 12 4.12 7.52 10.50
CA GLN A 12 4.69 6.70 11.57
C GLN A 12 5.85 5.89 10.99
N VAL A 13 7.05 6.14 11.50
CA VAL A 13 8.26 5.39 11.16
C VAL A 13 8.42 4.24 12.14
N CYS A 14 9.03 3.14 11.71
CA CYS A 14 9.16 1.94 12.52
C CYS A 14 7.79 1.34 12.90
N TYR A 15 6.82 1.40 11.97
CA TYR A 15 5.45 0.96 12.24
C TYR A 15 5.43 -0.53 12.59
N GLU A 16 4.73 -0.88 13.68
CA GLU A 16 4.68 -2.24 14.26
C GLU A 16 6.07 -2.86 14.59
N GLY A 17 7.09 -2.03 14.82
CA GLY A 17 8.42 -2.49 15.20
C GLY A 17 9.33 -2.87 14.02
N ASP A 18 8.84 -2.75 12.78
CA ASP A 18 9.65 -2.92 11.57
C ASP A 18 10.44 -1.64 11.29
N GLN A 19 11.75 -1.66 11.57
CA GLN A 19 12.65 -0.50 11.37
C GLN A 19 12.73 -0.02 9.92
N GLU A 20 12.38 -0.87 8.95
CA GLU A 20 12.38 -0.53 7.52
C GLU A 20 10.98 -0.10 7.03
N GLY A 21 9.95 -0.33 7.85
CA GLY A 21 8.55 -0.02 7.58
C GLY A 21 8.14 1.39 8.01
N ALA A 22 7.21 1.97 7.26
CA ALA A 22 6.54 3.21 7.63
C ALA A 22 5.07 3.17 7.21
N LEU A 23 4.20 3.73 8.06
CA LEU A 23 2.80 3.96 7.76
C LEU A 23 2.59 5.44 7.41
N ILE A 24 2.02 5.70 6.24
CA ILE A 24 1.69 7.04 5.77
C ILE A 24 0.17 7.15 5.69
N THR A 25 -0.39 8.20 6.29
CA THR A 25 -1.82 8.52 6.20
C THR A 25 -2.01 9.81 5.41
N PHE A 26 -2.79 9.73 4.34
CA PHE A 26 -3.20 10.88 3.54
C PHE A 26 -4.51 11.48 4.06
N SER A 27 -4.75 12.74 3.70
CA SER A 27 -5.99 13.44 4.03
C SER A 27 -7.20 12.86 3.30
N ASN A 28 -7.00 12.34 2.09
CA ASN A 28 -8.05 11.76 1.26
C ASN A 28 -7.69 10.35 0.75
N PRO A 29 -8.66 9.41 0.67
CA PRO A 29 -8.43 8.07 0.12
C PRO A 29 -7.91 8.09 -1.32
N THR A 30 -8.35 9.05 -2.13
CA THR A 30 -7.94 9.21 -3.53
C THR A 30 -6.42 9.47 -3.64
N GLU A 31 -5.87 10.31 -2.76
CA GLU A 31 -4.43 10.62 -2.71
C GLU A 31 -3.61 9.37 -2.40
N ALA A 32 -4.08 8.56 -1.44
CA ALA A 32 -3.45 7.28 -1.09
C ALA A 32 -3.50 6.28 -2.27
N ASN A 33 -4.61 6.24 -3.01
CA ASN A 33 -4.76 5.37 -4.19
C ASN A 33 -3.80 5.77 -5.31
N VAL A 34 -3.66 7.07 -5.58
CA VAL A 34 -2.68 7.58 -6.55
C VAL A 34 -1.25 7.23 -6.11
N ALA A 35 -0.91 7.46 -4.84
CA ALA A 35 0.39 7.10 -4.29
C ALA A 35 0.71 5.60 -4.41
N TYR A 36 -0.28 4.74 -4.14
CA TYR A 36 -0.15 3.28 -4.26
C TYR A 36 0.02 2.80 -5.71
N LYS A 37 -0.63 3.46 -6.67
CA LYS A 37 -0.51 3.11 -8.10
C LYS A 37 0.75 3.64 -8.74
N SER A 38 1.24 4.78 -8.26
CA SER A 38 2.40 5.48 -8.83
C SER A 38 3.68 5.21 -8.04
N THR A 39 3.83 4.01 -7.47
CA THR A 39 5.00 3.63 -6.69
C THR A 39 6.23 3.60 -7.58
N GLU A 40 6.88 4.76 -7.66
CA GLU A 40 8.22 4.86 -8.22
C GLU A 40 9.09 3.92 -7.44
N ALA A 41 9.71 2.99 -8.16
CA ALA A 41 10.37 1.86 -7.55
C ALA A 41 11.58 2.27 -6.70
N VAL A 42 12.06 3.53 -6.77
CA VAL A 42 13.30 3.96 -6.11
C VAL A 42 13.09 5.20 -5.26
N LEU A 43 13.51 5.12 -3.99
CA LEU A 43 13.64 6.24 -3.07
C LEU A 43 15.03 6.19 -2.42
N ASN A 44 15.86 7.21 -2.67
CA ASN A 44 17.21 7.33 -2.10
C ASN A 44 18.06 6.04 -2.28
N ASN A 45 18.13 5.54 -3.52
CA ASN A 45 18.78 4.27 -3.91
C ASN A 45 18.22 2.99 -3.25
N ARG A 46 17.05 3.06 -2.62
CA ARG A 46 16.34 1.88 -2.10
C ARG A 46 15.13 1.58 -2.94
N PHE A 47 14.89 0.31 -3.19
CA PHE A 47 13.62 -0.13 -3.71
C PHE A 47 12.57 -0.08 -2.62
N ILE A 48 11.44 0.55 -2.89
CA ILE A 48 10.32 0.63 -1.94
C ILE A 48 9.13 -0.16 -2.46
N LYS A 49 8.47 -0.87 -1.56
CA LYS A 49 7.23 -1.59 -1.83
C LYS A 49 6.14 -1.00 -0.94
N VAL A 50 5.02 -0.64 -1.55
CA VAL A 50 3.89 -0.02 -0.84
C VAL A 50 2.76 -1.02 -0.76
N PHE A 51 2.13 -1.09 0.41
CA PHE A 51 0.99 -1.95 0.68
C PHE A 51 -0.14 -1.12 1.27
N TRP A 52 -1.37 -1.55 1.04
CA TRP A 52 -2.51 -1.00 1.77
C TRP A 52 -2.43 -1.43 3.22
N HIS A 53 -2.56 -0.46 4.12
CA HIS A 53 -2.69 -0.75 5.54
C HIS A 53 -4.10 -1.25 5.85
N ASN A 54 -4.21 -2.47 6.39
CA ASN A 54 -5.49 -3.05 6.80
C ASN A 54 -5.40 -3.56 8.26
N PRO A 55 -5.96 -2.84 9.25
CA PRO A 55 -5.73 -3.14 10.67
C PRO A 55 -6.39 -4.44 11.15
N GLU A 56 -7.45 -4.90 10.49
CA GLU A 56 -8.13 -6.17 10.81
C GLU A 56 -7.45 -7.40 10.22
N ASN A 57 -6.57 -7.23 9.23
CA ASN A 57 -5.92 -8.32 8.53
C ASN A 57 -4.46 -8.43 8.98
N LYS A 58 -4.25 -8.82 10.24
CA LYS A 58 -2.92 -9.19 10.79
C LYS A 58 -2.42 -10.54 10.26
N GLN A 59 -2.76 -10.88 9.01
CA GLN A 59 -2.30 -12.10 8.35
C GLN A 59 -1.71 -11.75 6.99
N GLU A 60 -0.40 -11.98 6.94
CA GLU A 60 0.39 -12.25 5.76
C GLU A 60 0.66 -11.06 4.82
N ASN A 61 1.93 -10.65 4.86
CA ASN A 61 2.58 -9.83 3.84
C ASN A 61 2.66 -10.62 2.52
N THR A 62 1.51 -10.81 1.86
CA THR A 62 1.44 -11.33 0.51
C THR A 62 0.82 -10.22 -0.34
N ALA A 63 1.62 -9.68 -1.26
CA ALA A 63 1.15 -8.68 -2.22
C ALA A 63 -0.15 -9.15 -2.89
N PRO A 64 -1.11 -8.25 -3.20
CA PRO A 64 -2.24 -8.63 -4.03
C PRO A 64 -1.74 -8.85 -5.46
N GLY A 65 -1.28 -10.06 -5.73
CA GLY A 65 -1.15 -10.58 -7.08
C GLY A 65 -2.56 -10.83 -7.61
N GLY A 66 -2.93 -10.07 -8.65
CA GLY A 66 -3.91 -10.48 -9.66
C GLY A 66 -5.35 -10.67 -9.19
N GLN A 67 -6.23 -9.87 -9.79
CA GLN A 67 -7.65 -10.17 -9.96
C GLN A 67 -7.84 -11.67 -10.31
N GLN A 68 -8.31 -12.48 -9.36
CA GLN A 68 -8.88 -13.79 -9.68
C GLN A 68 -10.31 -13.54 -10.17
N ALA A 69 -10.46 -13.48 -11.49
CA ALA A 69 -11.75 -13.54 -12.14
C ALA A 69 -12.39 -14.92 -11.83
N HIS A 70 -13.27 -14.96 -10.82
CA HIS A 70 -14.17 -16.08 -10.62
C HIS A 70 -15.17 -16.13 -11.79
N LYS A 71 -14.87 -16.97 -12.78
CA LYS A 71 -15.81 -17.41 -13.79
C LYS A 71 -16.72 -18.45 -13.13
N PRO A 72 -18.05 -18.25 -13.03
CA PRO A 72 -18.93 -19.31 -12.54
C PRO A 72 -18.92 -20.47 -13.55
N MET A 73 -18.70 -21.68 -13.05
CA MET A 73 -18.91 -22.91 -13.81
C MET A 73 -20.42 -23.17 -13.91
N ASP A 74 -20.97 -23.02 -15.11
CA ASP A 74 -22.29 -23.53 -15.46
C ASP A 74 -22.28 -25.06 -15.38
N ARG A 75 -23.09 -25.60 -14.48
CA ARG A 75 -23.40 -27.03 -14.39
C ARG A 75 -24.87 -27.19 -14.78
N ASN A 76 -25.15 -27.51 -16.04
CA ASN A 76 -26.31 -28.33 -16.44
C ASN A 76 -26.13 -28.95 -17.83
#